data_AF-A0A7K2VRI4-F1
#
_entry.id   AF-A0A7K2VRI4-F1
#
_cell.length_a   1.000
_cell.length_b   1.000
_cell.length_c   1.000
_cell.angle_alpha   90.00
_cell.angle_beta   90.00
_cell.angle_gamma   90.00
#
_symmetry.space_group_name_H-M   'P 1'
#
loop_
_entity.id
_entity.type
_entity.pdbx_description
1 polymer ?
#
loop_
_entity_poly.entity_id
_entity_poly.type
_entity_poly.pdbx_seq_one_letter_code
_entity_poly.pdbx_strand_id
1 'polypeptide(L)'
;MRLMCTPSDDEDIPDQFHAALPDGRWHGGVTHPAAPGIAEAAQETVQAVLWQVWPVCPEHRTGVHADAGTDERPEWWCRAGEGHELCEVGELAQTLPGRQRRALRRKERRREG
;
A
#
# COMPACT_ATOMS: atom_id res chain seq x y z
N MET A 1 -5.29 -4.20 -6.53
CA MET A 1 -3.99 -3.71 -7.04
C MET A 1 -3.37 -4.82 -7.87
N ARG A 2 -2.51 -4.49 -8.81
CA ARG A 2 -1.60 -5.41 -9.51
C ARG A 2 -0.21 -4.78 -9.54
N LEU A 3 0.84 -5.57 -9.37
CA LEU A 3 2.20 -5.11 -9.61
C LEU A 3 2.52 -5.34 -11.10
N MET A 4 2.97 -4.31 -11.80
CA MET A 4 3.37 -4.36 -13.20
C MET A 4 4.84 -4.03 -13.32
N CYS A 5 5.54 -4.66 -14.27
CA CYS A 5 6.94 -4.39 -14.58
C CYS A 5 7.03 -3.78 -15.99
N THR A 6 7.81 -2.71 -16.10
CA THR A 6 8.26 -2.14 -17.36
C THR A 6 9.75 -2.42 -17.47
N PRO A 7 10.17 -3.43 -18.25
CA PRO A 7 11.56 -3.78 -18.39
C PRO A 7 12.33 -2.64 -19.07
N SER A 8 13.59 -2.46 -18.69
CA SER A 8 14.50 -1.54 -19.36
C SER A 8 15.10 -2.19 -20.62
N ASP A 9 15.27 -1.40 -21.69
CA ASP A 9 16.02 -1.82 -22.88
C ASP A 9 17.54 -1.64 -22.72
N ASP A 10 17.97 -1.00 -21.63
CA ASP A 10 19.36 -0.72 -21.28
C ASP A 10 19.71 -1.45 -19.97
N GLU A 11 20.77 -2.27 -19.98
CA GLU A 11 21.21 -3.06 -18.83
C GLU A 11 21.74 -2.21 -17.67
N ASP A 12 22.13 -0.95 -17.93
CA ASP A 12 22.57 -0.01 -16.89
C ASP A 12 21.39 0.71 -16.20
N ILE A 13 20.18 0.56 -16.74
CA ILE A 13 18.95 1.15 -16.20
C ILE A 13 18.10 0.04 -15.58
N PRO A 14 17.74 0.13 -14.30
CA PRO A 14 16.93 -0.90 -13.65
C PRO A 14 15.48 -0.90 -14.18
N ASP A 15 14.89 -2.09 -14.22
CA ASP A 15 13.47 -2.27 -14.46
C ASP A 15 12.62 -1.42 -13.50
N GLN A 16 11.52 -0.86 -14.03
CA GLN A 16 10.58 -0.10 -13.24
C GLN A 16 9.36 -0.94 -12.87
N PHE A 17 9.00 -0.88 -11.60
CA PHE A 17 7.84 -1.56 -11.07
C PHE A 17 6.78 -0.53 -10.64
N HIS A 18 5.53 -0.82 -10.95
CA HIS A 18 4.41 0.08 -10.69
C HIS A 18 3.26 -0.68 -10.05
N ALA A 19 2.70 -0.13 -8.97
CA ALA A 19 1.46 -0.63 -8.40
C ALA A 19 0.28 -0.03 -9.17
N ALA A 20 -0.47 -0.84 -9.90
CA ALA A 20 -1.64 -0.41 -10.66
C ALA A 20 -2.96 -0.74 -9.95
N LEU A 21 -3.93 0.16 -10.12
CA LEU A 21 -5.33 -0.10 -9.79
C LEU A 21 -5.89 -1.23 -10.68
N PRO A 22 -7.02 -1.88 -10.28
CA PRO A 22 -7.62 -2.95 -11.08
C PRO A 22 -8.05 -2.55 -12.49
N ASP A 23 -8.28 -1.26 -12.74
CA ASP A 23 -8.61 -0.69 -14.05
C ASP A 23 -7.35 -0.39 -14.89
N GLY A 24 -6.17 -0.71 -14.39
CA GLY A 24 -4.90 -0.55 -15.08
C GLY A 24 -4.30 0.85 -14.99
N ARG A 25 -4.86 1.79 -14.21
CA ARG A 25 -4.22 3.10 -13.97
C ARG A 25 -3.15 2.99 -12.87
N TRP A 26 -2.05 3.72 -12.99
CA TRP A 26 -0.96 3.77 -12.01
C TRP A 26 -0.36 5.18 -11.89
N HIS A 27 0.43 5.42 -10.86
CA HIS A 27 1.26 6.61 -10.71
C HIS A 27 2.62 6.25 -10.12
N GLY A 28 3.67 6.95 -10.57
CA GLY A 28 5.03 6.73 -10.11
C GLY A 28 5.57 5.36 -10.49
N GLY A 29 6.75 5.03 -9.96
CA GLY A 29 7.41 3.74 -10.13
C GLY A 29 8.48 3.57 -9.07
N VAL A 30 8.82 2.33 -8.76
CA VAL A 30 9.91 1.98 -7.85
C VAL A 30 10.90 1.08 -8.60
N THR A 31 12.18 1.36 -8.41
CA THR A 31 13.28 0.49 -8.85
C THR A 31 13.67 -0.41 -7.68
N HIS A 32 13.96 -1.69 -7.92
CA HIS A 32 14.30 -2.67 -6.87
C HIS A 32 13.20 -2.79 -5.79
N PRO A 33 12.02 -3.34 -6.14
CA PRO A 33 10.83 -3.28 -5.31
C PRO A 33 10.94 -4.20 -4.08
N ALA A 34 11.41 -3.65 -2.94
CA ALA A 34 11.19 -4.25 -1.63
C ALA A 34 9.74 -4.01 -1.18
N ALA A 35 9.26 -4.83 -0.23
CA ALA A 35 7.86 -4.77 0.20
C ALA A 35 7.39 -3.37 0.70
N PRO A 36 8.19 -2.60 1.48
CA PRO A 36 7.81 -1.23 1.86
C PRO A 36 7.69 -0.30 0.64
N GLY A 37 8.61 -0.41 -0.32
CA GLY A 37 8.58 0.40 -1.55
C GLY A 37 7.38 0.09 -2.42
N ILE A 38 6.98 -1.19 -2.53
CA ILE A 38 5.74 -1.58 -3.22
C ILE A 38 4.51 -1.00 -2.51
N ALA A 39 4.50 -1.02 -1.18
CA ALA A 39 3.40 -0.49 -0.38
C ALA A 39 3.27 1.03 -0.54
N GLU A 40 4.38 1.78 -0.51
CA GLU A 40 4.40 3.21 -0.81
C GLU A 40 3.93 3.50 -2.24
N ALA A 41 4.45 2.78 -3.25
CA ALA A 41 4.02 2.97 -4.63
C ALA A 41 2.51 2.71 -4.83
N ALA A 42 1.96 1.72 -4.12
CA ALA A 42 0.52 1.46 -4.07
C ALA A 42 -0.25 2.63 -3.44
N GLN A 43 0.25 3.20 -2.35
CA GLN A 43 -0.30 4.38 -1.70
C GLN A 43 -0.25 5.62 -2.59
N GLU A 44 0.89 5.91 -3.20
CA GLU A 44 1.06 7.02 -4.14
C GLU A 44 0.10 6.89 -5.33
N THR A 45 -0.09 5.69 -5.85
CA THR A 45 -1.07 5.42 -6.91
C THR A 45 -2.50 5.74 -6.46
N VAL A 46 -2.91 5.30 -5.28
CA VAL A 46 -4.26 5.63 -4.77
C VAL A 46 -4.40 7.15 -4.59
N GLN A 47 -3.40 7.82 -4.04
CA GLN A 47 -3.43 9.27 -3.82
C GLN A 47 -3.52 10.05 -5.14
N ALA A 48 -2.65 9.76 -6.10
CA ALA A 48 -2.59 10.51 -7.35
C ALA A 48 -3.77 10.19 -8.28
N VAL A 49 -4.23 8.93 -8.33
CA VAL A 49 -5.26 8.51 -9.29
C VAL A 49 -6.67 8.69 -8.75
N LEU A 50 -6.88 8.45 -7.45
CA LEU A 50 -8.20 8.53 -6.82
C LEU A 50 -8.40 9.77 -5.96
N TRP A 51 -7.36 10.60 -5.77
CA TRP A 51 -7.41 11.79 -4.92
C TRP A 51 -7.85 11.48 -3.48
N GLN A 52 -7.42 10.31 -2.98
CA GLN A 52 -7.74 9.81 -1.65
C GLN A 52 -6.47 9.54 -0.86
N VAL A 53 -6.41 10.02 0.37
CA VAL A 53 -5.36 9.62 1.31
C VAL A 53 -5.62 8.18 1.74
N TRP A 54 -4.63 7.33 1.54
CA TRP A 54 -4.66 5.94 1.96
C TRP A 54 -3.23 5.39 2.08
N PRO A 55 -2.92 4.62 3.14
CA PRO A 55 -3.77 4.33 4.29
C PRO A 55 -3.82 5.53 5.24
N VAL A 56 -4.82 5.55 6.14
CA VAL A 56 -5.00 6.64 7.11
C VAL A 56 -4.90 6.07 8.52
N CYS A 57 -4.12 6.73 9.38
CA CYS A 57 -4.07 6.45 10.80
C CYS A 57 -5.44 6.78 11.44
N PRO A 58 -6.11 5.85 12.14
CA PRO A 58 -7.41 6.09 12.74
C PRO A 58 -7.36 7.09 13.90
N GLU A 59 -6.21 7.20 14.59
CA GLU A 59 -6.00 8.12 15.70
C GLU A 59 -5.77 9.55 15.21
N HIS A 60 -4.76 9.75 14.36
CA HIS A 60 -4.33 11.08 13.93
C HIS A 60 -5.01 11.58 12.64
N ARG A 61 -5.69 10.70 11.91
CA ARG A 61 -6.38 11.00 10.63
C ARG A 61 -5.45 11.56 9.56
N THR A 62 -4.17 11.18 9.61
CA THR A 62 -3.14 11.51 8.62
C THR A 62 -2.81 10.29 7.77
N GLY A 63 -2.20 10.52 6.60
CA GLY A 63 -1.55 9.44 5.86
C GLY A 63 -0.49 8.75 6.71
N VAL A 64 -0.37 7.43 6.54
CA VAL A 64 0.75 6.66 7.07
C VAL A 64 1.77 6.40 5.97
N HIS A 65 2.94 5.88 6.34
CA HIS A 65 4.03 5.56 5.43
C HIS A 65 4.44 4.11 5.62
N ALA A 66 4.91 3.45 4.57
CA ALA A 66 5.48 2.12 4.74
C ALA A 66 6.93 2.23 5.24
N ASP A 67 7.26 1.44 6.25
CA ASP A 67 8.61 1.30 6.76
C ASP A 67 9.05 -0.17 6.66
N ALA A 68 10.35 -0.42 6.70
CA ALA A 68 10.92 -1.77 6.69
C ALA A 68 10.53 -2.57 7.94
N GLY A 69 10.18 -1.87 9.04
CA GLY A 69 9.79 -2.45 10.31
C GLY A 69 10.91 -3.22 11.00
N THR A 70 10.55 -3.98 12.02
CA THR A 70 11.47 -4.92 12.69
C THR A 70 11.47 -6.28 11.97
N ASP A 71 12.61 -6.98 11.96
CA ASP A 71 12.75 -8.32 11.37
C ASP A 71 12.29 -8.43 9.89
N GLU A 72 12.52 -7.38 9.09
CA GLU A 72 12.15 -7.32 7.66
C GLU A 72 10.64 -7.48 7.40
N ARG A 73 9.81 -7.23 8.40
CA ARG A 73 8.34 -7.21 8.28
C ARG A 73 7.89 -5.79 7.97
N PRO A 74 7.54 -5.50 6.71
CA PRO A 74 7.11 -4.16 6.32
C PRO A 74 5.89 -3.74 7.12
N GLU A 75 5.89 -2.52 7.64
CA GLU A 75 4.81 -2.00 8.48
C GLU A 75 4.32 -0.64 8.00
N TRP A 76 3.06 -0.32 8.32
CA TRP A 76 2.51 1.00 8.16
C TRP A 76 2.81 1.81 9.42
N TRP A 77 3.50 2.93 9.27
CA TRP A 77 3.91 3.81 10.35
C TRP A 77 3.22 5.18 10.26
N CYS A 78 2.60 5.59 11.35
CA CYS A 78 2.07 6.95 11.52
C CYS A 78 3.19 7.87 12.02
N ARG A 79 3.45 8.97 11.32
CA ARG A 79 4.49 9.96 11.72
C ARG A 79 3.95 11.16 12.51
N ALA A 80 2.66 11.17 12.84
CA ALA A 80 2.06 12.23 13.65
C ALA A 80 2.34 12.00 15.15
N GLY A 81 2.53 13.09 15.91
CA GLY A 81 2.87 13.02 17.34
C GLY A 81 4.26 12.41 17.55
N GLU A 82 4.38 11.51 18.52
CA GLU A 82 5.59 10.71 18.77
C GLU A 82 5.83 9.63 17.70
N GLY A 83 4.84 9.41 16.82
CA GLY A 83 4.83 8.34 15.84
C GLY A 83 4.48 6.97 16.44
N HIS A 84 3.86 6.12 15.64
CA HIS A 84 3.52 4.76 16.05
C HIS A 84 3.37 3.80 14.87
N GLU A 85 3.59 2.52 15.14
CA GLU A 85 3.19 1.43 14.27
C GLU A 85 1.66 1.36 14.20
N LEU A 86 1.12 1.33 12.97
CA LEU A 86 -0.30 1.09 12.73
C LEU A 86 -0.59 -0.42 12.60
N CYS A 87 0.14 -1.11 11.72
CA CYS A 87 0.10 -2.57 11.53
C CYS A 87 1.11 -3.01 10.45
N GLU A 88 1.39 -4.31 10.35
CA GLU A 88 2.08 -4.90 9.20
C GLU A 88 1.38 -4.57 7.85
N VAL A 89 2.18 -4.43 6.79
CA VAL A 89 1.68 -4.30 5.42
C VAL A 89 0.94 -5.56 5.02
N GLY A 90 -0.29 -5.38 4.52
CA GLY A 90 -1.23 -6.48 4.24
C GLY A 90 -2.30 -6.61 5.31
N GLU A 91 -2.05 -6.14 6.53
CA GLU A 91 -2.94 -6.32 7.68
C GLU A 91 -3.83 -5.10 7.99
N LEU A 92 -3.88 -4.10 7.09
CA LEU A 92 -4.73 -2.91 7.23
C LEU A 92 -6.20 -3.23 7.51
N ALA A 93 -6.73 -4.33 6.97
CA ALA A 93 -8.12 -4.72 7.24
C ALA A 93 -8.36 -5.00 8.74
N GLN A 94 -7.31 -5.36 9.47
CA GLN A 94 -7.36 -5.61 10.90
C GLN A 94 -7.40 -4.34 11.76
N THR A 95 -7.11 -3.17 11.21
CA THR A 95 -7.20 -1.90 11.94
C THR A 95 -8.58 -1.26 11.80
N LEU A 96 -9.42 -1.78 10.88
CA LEU A 96 -10.75 -1.23 10.62
C LEU A 96 -11.74 -1.50 11.76
N PRO A 97 -12.64 -0.54 12.06
CA PRO A 97 -13.79 -0.74 12.92
C PRO A 97 -14.59 -2.00 12.58
N GLY A 98 -15.15 -2.66 13.60
CA GLY A 98 -15.78 -3.99 13.46
C GLY A 98 -16.88 -4.07 12.38
N ARG A 99 -17.64 -2.99 12.14
CA ARG A 99 -18.64 -2.95 11.05
C ARG A 99 -17.99 -3.01 9.66
N GLN A 100 -16.94 -2.23 9.44
CA GLN A 100 -16.23 -2.19 8.15
C GLN A 100 -15.50 -3.50 7.87
N ARG A 101 -14.84 -4.07 8.88
CA ARG A 101 -14.18 -5.39 8.77
C ARG A 101 -15.16 -6.50 8.38
N ARG A 102 -16.35 -6.54 9.00
CA ARG A 102 -17.40 -7.53 8.64
C ARG A 102 -17.90 -7.36 7.20
N ALA A 103 -18.04 -6.12 6.74
CA ALA A 103 -18.46 -5.83 5.37
C ALA A 103 -17.42 -6.31 4.33
N LEU A 104 -16.13 -6.08 4.60
CA LEU A 104 -15.03 -6.56 3.74
C LEU A 104 -15.02 -8.08 3.62
N ARG A 105 -15.03 -8.79 4.76
CA ARG A 105 -15.09 -10.27 4.79
C ARG A 105 -16.28 -10.84 4.02
N ARG A 106 -17.42 -10.13 4.02
CA ARG A 106 -18.61 -10.54 3.24
C ARG A 106 -18.40 -10.34 1.74
N LYS A 107 -17.68 -9.31 1.33
CA LYS A 107 -17.36 -9.02 -0.07
C LYS A 107 -16.32 -10.00 -0.63
N GLU A 108 -15.33 -10.38 0.17
CA GLU A 108 -14.32 -11.40 -0.17
C GLU A 108 -14.97 -12.76 -0.44
N ARG A 109 -15.81 -13.25 0.48
CA ARG A 109 -16.56 -14.49 0.28
C ARG A 109 -17.45 -14.51 -0.98
N ARG A 110 -17.91 -13.35 -1.44
CA ARG A 110 -18.70 -13.24 -2.69
C ARG A 110 -17.84 -13.24 -3.96
N ARG A 111 -16.53 -13.01 -3.85
CA ARG A 111 -15.58 -13.07 -4.96
C ARG A 111 -14.96 -14.45 -5.12
N GLU A 112 -14.96 -15.25 -4.06
CA GLU A 112 -14.40 -16.61 -4.01
C GLU A 112 -15.39 -17.72 -4.42
N GLY A 113 -16.69 -17.41 -4.49
CA GLY A 113 -17.74 -18.34 -4.94
C GLY A 113 -18.39 -17.85 -6.23
#